data_AF-A0A966UYA2-F1
#
_entry.id   AF-A0A966UYA2-F1
#
_cell.length_a   1.000
_cell.length_b   1.000
_cell.length_c   1.000
_cell.angle_alpha   90.00
_cell.angle_beta   90.00
_cell.angle_gamma   90.00
#
_symmetry.space_group_name_H-M   'P 1'
#
loop_
_entity.id
_entity.type
_entity.pdbx_description
1 polymer ?
#
loop_
_entity_poly.entity_id
_entity_poly.type
_entity_poly.pdbx_seq_one_letter_code
_entity_poly.pdbx_strand_id
1 'polypeptide(L)'
;MTYTAVTFAPVQSFIRASRKLRDLYGSSLLLSHLARAIAEDAQQHSHTVISPASVDSSRGVPNVLVIEGGYSKGQAREALLATWKQVLEACRCWLEGEFPHTDFQWQSSWNACGTHSWELFHGQGASIEKARQALAINKQQRDWSVPNWTGESSTLSSAEAVVWPGMGAVRDPRELPPGLIQQEARAFLKLLCQHDKLGEAFAGDNEEISLIELIKRLVTYPAVGQAAFATKTDPKPNIKGLIPSRFQDLSMIARENQAAKAKQSESIVWFMADGDGIGDHLQSKAQKEGEKKALQSFSQAMRSWAAGLYERVPAVMEKQAMVVYAGGDDLFGALHETEPGANDLTTDHLWRWLRQFPQIWEQCKQPNLTVSMGLVWADAKVPQREALQHAREAEASAKARGKNRFALRLLYASGNHLEWTCPWDWLDPILSYYTDREGRSLKASRDGRPPSWRHLAEDLQWLRSRQAIAPDRTGARVASGRPAKPHAVSHALLQVYFPGWRPPRDPEEGEGRSLDQWLLDLGRVMAGLEKHRPAPAWGAQR
;
A
#
# COMPACT_ATOMS: atom_id res chain seq x y z
N MET A 1 -2.26 26.04 -28.38
CA MET A 1 -1.62 24.81 -27.87
C MET A 1 -2.71 23.92 -27.30
N THR A 2 -2.57 22.60 -27.45
CA THR A 2 -3.54 21.61 -26.96
C THR A 2 -2.84 20.73 -25.94
N TYR A 3 -3.53 20.40 -24.85
CA TYR A 3 -3.07 19.46 -23.83
C TYR A 3 -4.03 18.28 -23.78
N THR A 4 -3.47 17.10 -23.52
CA THR A 4 -4.21 15.85 -23.36
C THR A 4 -3.96 15.29 -21.96
N ALA A 5 -5.02 14.91 -21.26
CA ALA A 5 -4.96 14.15 -20.02
C ALA A 5 -5.51 12.74 -20.25
N VAL A 6 -4.79 11.72 -19.80
CA VAL A 6 -5.13 10.31 -20.01
C VAL A 6 -5.07 9.54 -18.70
N THR A 7 -5.97 8.59 -18.52
CA THR A 7 -5.85 7.56 -17.48
C THR A 7 -6.61 6.30 -17.87
N PHE A 8 -6.55 5.27 -17.04
CA PHE A 8 -7.30 4.03 -17.24
C PHE A 8 -7.83 3.49 -15.92
N ALA A 9 -8.87 2.66 -16.00
CA ALA A 9 -9.50 1.97 -14.87
C ALA A 9 -9.75 0.49 -15.22
N PRO A 10 -9.83 -0.41 -14.22
CA PRO A 10 -9.92 -0.13 -12.79
C PRO A 10 -8.56 -0.12 -12.10
N VAL A 11 -8.27 0.88 -11.27
CA VAL A 11 -7.02 0.88 -10.47
C VAL A 11 -7.25 0.28 -9.09
N GLN A 12 -8.22 0.82 -8.36
CA GLN A 12 -8.40 0.49 -6.94
C GLN A 12 -8.93 -0.92 -6.71
N SER A 13 -9.93 -1.37 -7.49
CA SER A 13 -10.41 -2.75 -7.39
C SER A 13 -9.38 -3.75 -7.89
N PHE A 14 -8.59 -3.40 -8.91
CA PHE A 14 -7.48 -4.23 -9.37
C PHE A 14 -6.43 -4.45 -8.27
N ILE A 15 -5.97 -3.38 -7.60
CA ILE A 15 -5.04 -3.50 -6.46
C ILE A 15 -5.67 -4.29 -5.29
N ARG A 16 -6.94 -4.03 -4.97
CA ARG A 16 -7.64 -4.69 -3.85
C ARG A 16 -7.88 -6.18 -4.05
N ALA A 17 -8.00 -6.64 -5.30
CA ALA A 17 -8.06 -8.06 -5.63
C ALA A 17 -6.65 -8.68 -5.55
N SER A 18 -6.10 -8.74 -4.32
CA SER A 18 -4.78 -9.25 -3.98
C SER A 18 -4.82 -9.81 -2.56
N ARG A 19 -4.33 -11.05 -2.38
CA ARG A 19 -4.35 -11.74 -1.08
C ARG A 19 -3.03 -11.76 -0.36
N LYS A 20 -1.95 -11.72 -1.15
CA LYS A 20 -0.58 -11.75 -0.69
C LYS A 20 0.08 -10.41 -1.01
N LEU A 21 1.14 -10.08 -0.26
CA LEU A 21 2.03 -8.96 -0.56
C LEU A 21 2.58 -9.05 -2.00
N ARG A 22 2.84 -10.27 -2.48
CA ARG A 22 3.29 -10.56 -3.85
C ARG A 22 2.28 -10.13 -4.91
N ASP A 23 1.00 -10.48 -4.75
CA ASP A 23 -0.05 -10.13 -5.72
C ASP A 23 -0.23 -8.62 -5.82
N LEU A 24 -0.10 -7.95 -4.67
CA LEU A 24 -0.22 -6.52 -4.54
C LEU A 24 0.95 -5.80 -5.22
N TYR A 25 2.16 -6.34 -5.06
CA TYR A 25 3.35 -5.90 -5.80
C TYR A 25 3.18 -6.06 -7.31
N GLY A 26 2.77 -7.26 -7.75
CA GLY A 26 2.50 -7.54 -9.15
C GLY A 26 1.44 -6.59 -9.74
N SER A 27 0.39 -6.30 -8.97
CA SER A 27 -0.65 -5.33 -9.37
C SER A 27 -0.06 -3.92 -9.60
N SER A 28 0.72 -3.42 -8.65
CA SER A 28 1.38 -2.11 -8.74
C SER A 28 2.35 -2.02 -9.93
N LEU A 29 3.11 -3.08 -10.17
CA LEU A 29 4.08 -3.16 -11.26
C LEU A 29 3.37 -3.18 -12.63
N LEU A 30 2.29 -3.95 -12.75
CA LEU A 30 1.46 -4.00 -13.97
C LEU A 30 0.87 -2.63 -14.29
N LEU A 31 0.27 -1.96 -13.31
CA LEU A 31 -0.30 -0.61 -13.50
C LEU A 31 0.77 0.41 -13.93
N SER A 32 1.95 0.36 -13.30
CA SER A 32 3.08 1.22 -13.68
C SER A 32 3.55 0.93 -15.10
N HIS A 33 3.59 -0.34 -15.50
CA HIS A 33 4.00 -0.75 -16.83
C HIS A 33 3.01 -0.29 -17.92
N LEU A 34 1.71 -0.41 -17.66
CA LEU A 34 0.64 0.05 -18.55
C LEU A 34 0.67 1.58 -18.71
N ALA A 35 0.86 2.33 -17.61
CA ALA A 35 1.00 3.78 -17.68
C ALA A 35 2.26 4.21 -18.45
N ARG A 36 3.38 3.50 -18.24
CA ARG A 36 4.63 3.73 -18.99
C ARG A 36 4.43 3.52 -20.49
N ALA A 37 3.71 2.48 -20.90
CA ALA A 37 3.47 2.21 -22.31
C ALA A 37 2.75 3.37 -23.02
N ILE A 38 1.77 4.00 -22.38
CA ILE A 38 1.08 5.18 -22.92
C ILE A 38 2.05 6.37 -23.03
N ALA A 39 2.91 6.57 -22.02
CA ALA A 39 3.90 7.65 -22.04
C ALA A 39 4.93 7.46 -23.17
N GLU A 40 5.47 6.25 -23.32
CA GLU A 40 6.43 5.89 -24.37
C GLU A 40 5.81 6.01 -25.77
N ASP A 41 4.57 5.56 -25.96
CA ASP A 41 3.84 5.72 -27.22
C ASP A 41 3.60 7.19 -27.58
N ALA A 42 3.24 8.03 -26.62
CA ALA A 42 3.09 9.46 -26.84
C ALA A 42 4.42 10.10 -27.29
N GLN A 43 5.54 9.73 -26.68
CA GLN A 43 6.87 10.21 -27.08
C GLN A 43 7.26 9.74 -28.49
N GLN A 44 6.96 8.49 -28.85
CA GLN A 44 7.19 7.96 -30.20
C GLN A 44 6.41 8.74 -31.27
N HIS A 45 5.24 9.26 -30.93
CA HIS A 45 4.43 10.13 -31.79
C HIS A 45 4.77 11.62 -31.65
N SER A 46 5.97 11.96 -31.18
CA SER A 46 6.48 13.34 -31.06
C SER A 46 5.65 14.24 -30.12
N HIS A 47 4.96 13.65 -29.14
CA HIS A 47 4.33 14.40 -28.06
C HIS A 47 5.26 14.52 -26.85
N THR A 48 5.15 15.62 -26.10
CA THR A 48 5.90 15.80 -24.87
C THR A 48 5.07 15.38 -23.67
N VAL A 49 5.50 14.35 -22.94
CA VAL A 49 4.87 13.95 -21.67
C VAL A 49 5.32 14.91 -20.57
N ILE A 50 4.38 15.66 -20.02
CA ILE A 50 4.63 16.65 -18.95
C ILE A 50 4.67 15.95 -17.58
N SER A 51 3.75 15.01 -17.36
CA SER A 51 3.67 14.19 -16.16
C SER A 51 3.09 12.81 -16.51
N PRO A 52 3.61 11.70 -15.99
CA PRO A 52 4.80 11.64 -15.17
C PRO A 52 6.09 11.92 -15.96
N ALA A 53 7.08 12.51 -15.31
CA ALA A 53 8.37 12.74 -15.91
C ALA A 53 9.11 11.43 -16.21
N SER A 54 9.88 11.43 -17.30
CA SER A 54 10.68 10.29 -17.74
C SER A 54 11.88 10.13 -16.81
N VAL A 55 11.91 9.02 -16.06
CA VAL A 55 13.04 8.60 -15.22
C VAL A 55 13.42 7.18 -15.57
N ASP A 56 14.66 6.81 -15.30
CA ASP A 56 15.21 5.46 -15.51
C ASP A 56 14.68 4.47 -14.46
N SER A 57 13.36 4.34 -14.37
CA SER A 57 12.66 3.40 -13.50
C SER A 57 11.27 3.13 -14.04
N SER A 58 11.02 1.86 -14.35
CA SER A 58 9.71 1.35 -14.76
C SER A 58 8.73 1.15 -13.60
N ARG A 59 9.18 1.33 -12.35
CA ARG A 59 8.34 1.25 -11.14
C ARG A 59 7.71 2.61 -10.79
N GLY A 60 6.54 2.56 -10.16
CA GLY A 60 5.93 3.72 -9.52
C GLY A 60 5.40 4.77 -10.51
N VAL A 61 5.09 4.38 -11.75
CA VAL A 61 4.58 5.31 -12.77
C VAL A 61 3.10 5.57 -12.47
N PRO A 62 2.68 6.81 -12.19
CA PRO A 62 1.28 7.16 -11.97
C PRO A 62 0.40 6.85 -13.18
N ASN A 63 -0.84 6.45 -12.92
CA ASN A 63 -1.81 6.12 -13.96
C ASN A 63 -2.49 7.36 -14.59
N VAL A 64 -2.15 8.58 -14.16
CA VAL A 64 -2.67 9.82 -14.74
C VAL A 64 -1.54 10.53 -15.48
N LEU A 65 -1.70 10.65 -16.80
CA LEU A 65 -0.75 11.27 -17.69
C LEU A 65 -1.25 12.63 -18.16
N VAL A 66 -0.34 13.59 -18.28
CA VAL A 66 -0.56 14.91 -18.88
C VAL A 66 0.45 15.08 -20.01
N ILE A 67 -0.04 15.30 -21.21
CA ILE A 67 0.72 15.28 -22.46
C ILE A 67 0.47 16.59 -23.21
N GLU A 68 1.54 17.21 -23.72
CA GLU A 68 1.46 18.33 -24.63
C GLU A 68 1.23 17.85 -26.06
N GLY A 69 0.19 18.37 -26.70
CA GLY A 69 -0.24 17.99 -28.04
C GLY A 69 -1.58 17.26 -28.06
N GLY A 70 -2.10 17.09 -29.28
CA GLY A 70 -3.35 16.39 -29.56
C GLY A 70 -3.22 14.87 -29.58
N TYR A 71 -2.60 14.27 -28.56
CA TYR A 71 -2.46 12.81 -28.47
C TYR A 71 -3.83 12.14 -28.45
N SER A 72 -4.08 11.21 -29.38
CA SER A 72 -5.43 10.72 -29.64
C SER A 72 -5.85 9.61 -28.66
N LYS A 73 -7.17 9.51 -28.41
CA LYS A 73 -7.74 8.41 -27.60
C LYS A 73 -7.42 7.03 -28.20
N GLY A 74 -7.38 6.93 -29.54
CA GLY A 74 -7.09 5.69 -30.26
C GLY A 74 -5.68 5.17 -29.99
N GLN A 75 -4.67 6.02 -30.14
CA GLN A 75 -3.27 5.68 -29.86
C GLN A 75 -3.08 5.24 -28.40
N ALA A 76 -3.62 6.02 -27.46
CA ALA A 76 -3.54 5.69 -26.02
C ALA A 76 -4.19 4.34 -25.69
N ARG A 77 -5.33 4.02 -26.33
CA ARG A 77 -6.03 2.75 -26.13
C ARG A 77 -5.25 1.58 -26.73
N GLU A 78 -4.69 1.77 -27.91
CA GLU A 78 -3.86 0.75 -28.58
C GLU A 78 -2.61 0.44 -27.76
N ALA A 79 -1.88 1.46 -27.31
CA ALA A 79 -0.71 1.28 -26.45
C ALA A 79 -1.05 0.51 -25.16
N LEU A 80 -2.12 0.91 -24.47
CA LEU A 80 -2.60 0.23 -23.26
C LEU A 80 -2.94 -1.25 -23.51
N LEU A 81 -3.77 -1.54 -24.52
CA LEU A 81 -4.26 -2.89 -24.77
C LEU A 81 -3.19 -3.79 -25.38
N ALA A 82 -2.30 -3.27 -26.23
CA ALA A 82 -1.19 -4.02 -26.79
C ALA A 82 -0.22 -4.49 -25.69
N THR A 83 0.16 -3.59 -24.78
CA THR A 83 1.02 -3.95 -23.64
C THR A 83 0.34 -4.95 -22.70
N TRP A 84 -0.95 -4.77 -22.42
CA TRP A 84 -1.69 -5.74 -21.61
C TRP A 84 -1.74 -7.12 -22.27
N LYS A 85 -2.02 -7.18 -23.58
CA LYS A 85 -2.02 -8.45 -24.34
C LYS A 85 -0.65 -9.12 -24.34
N GLN A 86 0.43 -8.36 -24.41
CA GLN A 86 1.78 -8.91 -24.31
C GLN A 86 2.05 -9.56 -22.94
N VAL A 87 1.63 -8.90 -21.84
CA VAL A 87 1.72 -9.48 -20.49
C VAL A 87 0.96 -10.79 -20.41
N LEU A 88 -0.27 -10.82 -20.94
CA LEU A 88 -1.11 -12.02 -20.98
C LEU A 88 -0.46 -13.13 -21.79
N GLU A 89 0.07 -12.81 -22.96
CA GLU A 89 0.75 -13.75 -23.83
C GLU A 89 1.98 -14.35 -23.14
N ALA A 90 2.80 -13.54 -22.49
CA ALA A 90 3.95 -14.01 -21.73
C ALA A 90 3.55 -15.01 -20.61
N CYS A 91 2.49 -14.71 -19.86
CA CYS A 91 2.01 -15.61 -18.81
C CYS A 91 1.45 -16.91 -19.39
N ARG A 92 0.61 -16.82 -20.43
CA ARG A 92 0.00 -17.98 -21.10
C ARG A 92 1.04 -18.89 -21.73
N CYS A 93 1.94 -18.34 -22.54
CA CYS A 93 2.99 -19.11 -23.20
C CYS A 93 3.91 -19.81 -22.19
N TRP A 94 4.19 -19.16 -21.06
CA TRP A 94 4.94 -19.79 -19.99
C TRP A 94 4.17 -20.97 -19.37
N LEU A 95 2.89 -20.78 -19.01
CA LEU A 95 2.06 -21.86 -18.46
C LEU A 95 1.94 -23.06 -19.42
N GLU A 96 1.61 -22.80 -20.69
CA GLU A 96 1.46 -23.84 -21.70
C GLU A 96 2.78 -24.56 -22.00
N GLY A 97 3.91 -23.84 -21.90
CA GLY A 97 5.24 -24.41 -22.06
C GLY A 97 5.70 -25.28 -20.88
N GLU A 98 5.40 -24.89 -19.63
CA GLU A 98 5.77 -25.68 -18.44
C GLU A 98 4.82 -26.87 -18.20
N PHE A 99 3.59 -26.82 -18.73
CA PHE A 99 2.57 -27.87 -18.56
C PHE A 99 2.05 -28.43 -19.90
N PRO A 100 2.91 -28.97 -20.78
CA PRO A 100 2.53 -29.36 -22.15
C PRO A 100 1.53 -30.53 -22.22
N HIS A 101 1.35 -31.27 -21.13
CA HIS A 101 0.39 -32.37 -21.04
C HIS A 101 -1.00 -31.94 -20.54
N THR A 102 -1.17 -30.67 -20.18
CA THR A 102 -2.47 -30.14 -19.78
C THR A 102 -3.25 -29.69 -21.01
N ASP A 103 -4.49 -30.16 -21.16
CA ASP A 103 -5.38 -29.71 -22.24
C ASP A 103 -5.96 -28.33 -21.91
N PHE A 104 -5.26 -27.28 -22.36
CA PHE A 104 -5.69 -25.90 -22.18
C PHE A 104 -6.73 -25.50 -23.23
N GLN A 105 -7.97 -25.32 -22.78
CA GLN A 105 -9.09 -24.81 -23.57
C GLN A 105 -9.54 -23.41 -23.10
N TRP A 106 -8.61 -22.60 -22.60
CA TRP A 106 -8.88 -21.29 -22.00
C TRP A 106 -8.71 -20.10 -22.96
N GLN A 107 -8.39 -20.32 -24.23
CA GLN A 107 -7.96 -19.25 -25.15
C GLN A 107 -8.97 -18.09 -25.27
N SER A 108 -10.27 -18.40 -25.35
CA SER A 108 -11.35 -17.42 -25.40
C SER A 108 -11.37 -16.52 -24.15
N SER A 109 -11.14 -17.11 -22.98
CA SER A 109 -11.07 -16.40 -21.69
C SER A 109 -9.88 -15.45 -21.63
N TRP A 110 -8.69 -15.89 -22.07
CA TRP A 110 -7.52 -15.03 -22.16
C TRP A 110 -7.70 -13.89 -23.16
N ASN A 111 -8.32 -14.15 -24.31
CA ASN A 111 -8.63 -13.12 -25.31
C ASN A 111 -9.64 -12.07 -24.79
N ALA A 112 -10.68 -12.51 -24.07
CA ALA A 112 -11.65 -11.64 -23.43
C ALA A 112 -10.97 -10.74 -22.37
N CYS A 113 -10.10 -11.34 -21.53
CA CYS A 113 -9.27 -10.61 -20.58
C CYS A 113 -8.36 -9.57 -21.29
N GLY A 114 -7.81 -9.90 -22.45
CA GLY A 114 -7.00 -8.96 -23.24
C GLY A 114 -7.75 -7.77 -23.81
N THR A 115 -9.08 -7.87 -23.93
CA THR A 115 -9.91 -6.85 -24.59
C THR A 115 -10.70 -6.00 -23.61
N HIS A 116 -11.10 -6.56 -22.47
CA HIS A 116 -12.11 -5.96 -21.60
C HIS A 116 -11.61 -5.65 -20.17
N SER A 117 -10.35 -5.94 -19.84
CA SER A 117 -9.83 -5.66 -18.49
C SER A 117 -9.63 -4.17 -18.19
N TRP A 118 -9.55 -3.32 -19.22
CA TRP A 118 -9.20 -1.91 -19.06
C TRP A 118 -10.10 -0.99 -19.87
N GLU A 119 -10.56 0.08 -19.23
CA GLU A 119 -11.20 1.23 -19.87
C GLU A 119 -10.24 2.42 -19.86
N LEU A 120 -10.08 3.07 -21.01
CA LEU A 120 -9.25 4.26 -21.17
C LEU A 120 -10.11 5.53 -21.16
N PHE A 121 -9.75 6.47 -20.29
CA PHE A 121 -10.32 7.81 -20.24
C PHE A 121 -9.34 8.82 -20.80
N HIS A 122 -9.88 9.77 -21.55
CA HIS A 122 -9.11 10.76 -22.30
C HIS A 122 -9.85 12.10 -22.22
N GLY A 123 -9.11 13.20 -22.08
CA GLY A 123 -9.66 14.55 -22.11
C GLY A 123 -8.67 15.52 -22.75
N GLN A 124 -9.17 16.47 -23.54
CA GLN A 124 -8.36 17.48 -24.21
C GLN A 124 -8.83 18.90 -23.87
N GLY A 125 -7.88 19.84 -23.87
CA GLY A 125 -8.19 21.23 -23.59
C GLY A 125 -7.08 22.19 -24.02
N ALA A 126 -7.40 23.48 -24.04
CA ALA A 126 -6.44 24.55 -24.36
C ALA A 126 -5.43 24.83 -23.22
N SER A 127 -5.68 24.30 -22.03
CA SER A 127 -4.78 24.32 -20.86
C SER A 127 -4.76 22.95 -20.18
N ILE A 128 -3.78 22.70 -19.32
CA ILE A 128 -3.69 21.46 -18.53
C ILE A 128 -4.92 21.31 -17.64
N GLU A 129 -5.34 22.39 -16.97
CA GLU A 129 -6.57 22.44 -16.19
C GLU A 129 -7.81 22.01 -16.99
N LYS A 130 -8.02 22.58 -18.19
CA LYS A 130 -9.15 22.22 -19.05
C LYS A 130 -9.09 20.76 -19.53
N ALA A 131 -7.90 20.25 -19.84
CA ALA A 131 -7.73 18.85 -20.20
C ALA A 131 -8.08 17.90 -19.04
N ARG A 132 -7.69 18.25 -17.80
CA ARG A 132 -8.05 17.50 -16.58
C ARG A 132 -9.55 17.55 -16.28
N GLN A 133 -10.18 18.72 -16.45
CA GLN A 133 -11.64 18.86 -16.30
C GLN A 133 -12.38 18.00 -17.33
N ALA A 134 -11.97 18.03 -18.60
CA ALA A 134 -12.54 17.18 -19.65
C ALA A 134 -12.36 15.68 -19.32
N LEU A 135 -11.18 15.28 -18.84
CA LEU A 135 -10.92 13.91 -18.39
C LEU A 135 -11.86 13.52 -17.24
N ALA A 136 -12.06 14.39 -16.27
CA ALA A 136 -12.93 14.13 -15.11
C ALA A 136 -14.40 13.96 -15.52
N ILE A 137 -14.88 14.74 -16.50
CA ILE A 137 -16.23 14.59 -17.08
C ILE A 137 -16.34 13.26 -17.83
N ASN A 138 -15.36 12.94 -18.68
CA ASN A 138 -15.38 11.71 -19.48
C ASN A 138 -15.31 10.45 -18.61
N LYS A 139 -14.66 10.51 -17.45
CA LYS A 139 -14.69 9.43 -16.44
C LYS A 139 -16.09 9.08 -15.93
N GLN A 140 -17.05 9.99 -16.01
CA GLN A 140 -18.41 9.76 -15.52
C GLN A 140 -19.26 8.94 -16.49
N GLN A 141 -18.83 8.80 -17.75
CA GLN A 141 -19.61 8.14 -18.80
C GLN A 141 -19.77 6.62 -18.58
N ARG A 142 -18.93 5.99 -17.74
CA ARG A 142 -18.98 4.57 -17.35
C ARG A 142 -19.28 3.64 -18.55
N ASP A 143 -18.51 3.78 -19.62
CA ASP A 143 -18.67 3.01 -20.86
C ASP A 143 -17.99 1.64 -20.72
N TRP A 144 -18.41 0.88 -19.69
CA TRP A 144 -17.76 -0.33 -19.27
C TRP A 144 -18.42 -1.58 -19.86
N SER A 145 -17.65 -2.36 -20.62
CA SER A 145 -18.03 -3.73 -21.01
C SER A 145 -17.37 -4.75 -20.08
N VAL A 146 -18.14 -5.41 -19.20
CA VAL A 146 -17.63 -6.53 -18.38
C VAL A 146 -17.81 -7.82 -19.18
N PRO A 147 -16.78 -8.68 -19.31
CA PRO A 147 -16.98 -10.05 -19.79
C PRO A 147 -17.89 -10.79 -18.81
N ASN A 148 -18.95 -11.42 -19.33
CA ASN A 148 -19.69 -12.39 -18.53
C ASN A 148 -18.85 -13.65 -18.40
N TRP A 149 -18.43 -13.96 -17.18
CA TRP A 149 -17.73 -15.20 -16.89
C TRP A 149 -18.73 -16.30 -16.53
N THR A 150 -18.46 -17.52 -17.02
CA THR A 150 -19.22 -18.72 -16.66
C THR A 150 -18.36 -19.59 -15.75
N GLY A 151 -18.86 -19.90 -14.55
CA GLY A 151 -18.18 -20.77 -13.59
C GLY A 151 -18.24 -20.26 -12.15
N GLU A 152 -17.59 -20.99 -11.26
CA GLU A 152 -17.46 -20.62 -9.84
C GLU A 152 -16.60 -19.38 -9.68
N SER A 153 -16.94 -18.51 -8.73
CA SER A 153 -16.23 -17.25 -8.47
C SER A 153 -14.97 -17.45 -7.63
N SER A 154 -13.94 -16.63 -7.86
CA SER A 154 -12.73 -16.66 -7.05
C SER A 154 -13.01 -16.32 -5.59
N THR A 155 -12.25 -16.94 -4.68
CA THR A 155 -12.34 -16.71 -3.23
C THR A 155 -11.90 -15.30 -2.80
N LEU A 156 -11.50 -14.46 -3.76
CA LEU A 156 -10.81 -13.21 -3.56
C LEU A 156 -11.59 -12.01 -4.05
N SER A 157 -11.86 -11.97 -5.36
CA SER A 157 -12.65 -10.91 -5.97
C SER A 157 -14.15 -11.17 -5.86
N SER A 158 -14.57 -12.44 -5.73
CA SER A 158 -15.96 -12.90 -5.79
C SER A 158 -16.73 -12.45 -7.06
N ALA A 159 -16.01 -11.91 -8.04
CA ALA A 159 -16.57 -11.27 -9.23
C ALA A 159 -16.02 -11.88 -10.54
N GLU A 160 -14.89 -12.57 -10.46
CA GLU A 160 -14.25 -13.23 -11.59
C GLU A 160 -14.26 -14.74 -11.38
N ALA A 161 -14.41 -15.51 -12.46
CA ALA A 161 -14.37 -16.97 -12.38
C ALA A 161 -12.97 -17.47 -11.95
N VAL A 162 -12.96 -18.58 -11.21
CA VAL A 162 -11.73 -19.30 -10.86
C VAL A 162 -11.04 -19.75 -12.15
N VAL A 163 -9.71 -19.62 -12.20
CA VAL A 163 -8.92 -20.07 -13.34
C VAL A 163 -8.78 -21.59 -13.34
N TRP A 164 -9.04 -22.20 -14.49
CA TRP A 164 -8.79 -23.63 -14.73
C TRP A 164 -8.57 -23.87 -16.23
N PRO A 165 -7.88 -24.95 -16.63
CA PRO A 165 -7.45 -25.14 -18.02
C PRO A 165 -8.57 -25.09 -19.06
N GLY A 166 -9.76 -25.58 -18.75
CA GLY A 166 -10.89 -25.63 -19.69
C GLY A 166 -11.87 -24.47 -19.59
N MET A 167 -11.56 -23.38 -18.88
CA MET A 167 -12.50 -22.28 -18.61
C MET A 167 -13.04 -21.56 -19.85
N GLY A 168 -12.43 -21.74 -21.01
CA GLY A 168 -12.90 -21.18 -22.28
C GLY A 168 -13.74 -22.13 -23.12
N ALA A 169 -13.96 -23.37 -22.67
CA ALA A 169 -14.77 -24.36 -23.35
C ALA A 169 -16.27 -24.01 -23.24
N VAL A 170 -16.98 -24.05 -24.36
CA VAL A 170 -18.43 -23.90 -24.37
C VAL A 170 -19.04 -25.21 -23.89
N ARG A 171 -19.62 -25.21 -22.69
CA ARG A 171 -20.28 -26.37 -22.08
C ARG A 171 -21.71 -26.01 -21.70
N ASP A 172 -22.65 -26.95 -21.88
CA ASP A 172 -24.02 -26.78 -21.37
C ASP A 172 -24.00 -26.90 -19.84
N PRO A 173 -24.41 -25.87 -19.08
CA PRO A 173 -24.44 -25.93 -17.62
C PRO A 173 -25.30 -27.06 -17.07
N ARG A 174 -26.28 -27.56 -17.84
CA ARG A 174 -27.17 -28.67 -17.44
C ARG A 174 -26.49 -30.03 -17.53
N GLU A 175 -25.42 -30.13 -18.30
CA GLU A 175 -24.68 -31.38 -18.54
C GLU A 175 -23.42 -31.47 -17.66
N LEU A 176 -23.06 -30.39 -16.96
CA LEU A 176 -21.90 -30.35 -16.08
C LEU A 176 -22.19 -31.04 -14.73
N PRO A 177 -21.40 -32.07 -14.35
CA PRO A 177 -21.49 -32.63 -13.02
C PRO A 177 -21.22 -31.55 -11.95
N PRO A 178 -22.02 -31.51 -10.87
CA PRO A 178 -21.78 -30.59 -9.76
C PRO A 178 -20.35 -30.72 -9.21
N GLY A 179 -19.66 -29.59 -9.06
CA GLY A 179 -18.31 -29.54 -8.48
C GLY A 179 -17.16 -29.92 -9.42
N LEU A 180 -17.41 -30.32 -10.68
CA LEU A 180 -16.34 -30.65 -11.64
C LEU A 180 -15.36 -29.49 -11.83
N ILE A 181 -15.87 -28.29 -12.08
CA ILE A 181 -15.06 -27.08 -12.28
C ILE A 181 -14.17 -26.82 -11.05
N GLN A 182 -14.72 -26.98 -9.85
CA GLN A 182 -13.97 -26.79 -8.61
C GLN A 182 -12.86 -27.84 -8.44
N GLN A 183 -13.12 -29.08 -8.82
CA GLN A 183 -12.12 -30.15 -8.82
C GLN A 183 -10.99 -29.87 -9.82
N GLU A 184 -11.33 -29.47 -11.05
CA GLU A 184 -10.35 -29.13 -12.09
C GLU A 184 -9.50 -27.90 -11.70
N ALA A 185 -10.14 -26.86 -11.14
CA ALA A 185 -9.44 -25.69 -10.63
C ALA A 185 -8.46 -26.02 -9.49
N ARG A 186 -8.89 -26.84 -8.52
CA ARG A 186 -8.02 -27.28 -7.42
C ARG A 186 -6.88 -28.17 -7.91
N ALA A 187 -7.13 -29.06 -8.86
CA ALA A 187 -6.11 -29.88 -9.47
C ALA A 187 -5.06 -29.03 -10.18
N PHE A 188 -5.49 -28.02 -10.94
CA PHE A 188 -4.60 -27.09 -11.61
C PHE A 188 -3.78 -26.25 -10.61
N LEU A 189 -4.39 -25.75 -9.54
CA LEU A 189 -3.65 -25.01 -8.54
C LEU A 189 -2.62 -25.88 -7.80
N LYS A 190 -2.98 -27.13 -7.50
CA LYS A 190 -2.05 -28.11 -6.92
C LYS A 190 -0.86 -28.36 -7.85
N LEU A 191 -1.10 -28.48 -9.15
CA LEU A 191 -0.05 -28.60 -10.16
C LEU A 191 0.90 -27.39 -10.12
N LEU A 192 0.37 -26.17 -10.01
CA LEU A 192 1.19 -24.95 -9.86
C LEU A 192 2.02 -24.97 -8.57
N CYS A 193 1.43 -25.34 -7.44
CA CYS A 193 2.16 -25.41 -6.15
C CYS A 193 3.26 -26.49 -6.12
N GLN A 194 3.08 -27.58 -6.87
CA GLN A 194 4.07 -28.65 -6.99
C GLN A 194 5.19 -28.34 -7.99
N HIS A 195 5.02 -27.30 -8.81
CA HIS A 195 6.00 -26.94 -9.82
C HIS A 195 7.24 -26.29 -9.21
N ASP A 196 8.43 -26.79 -9.54
CA ASP A 196 9.70 -26.35 -8.95
C ASP A 196 9.86 -24.83 -8.96
N LYS A 197 9.55 -24.16 -10.08
CA LYS A 197 9.72 -22.70 -10.24
C LYS A 197 8.73 -21.85 -9.43
N LEU A 198 7.61 -22.40 -8.99
CA LEU A 198 6.55 -21.66 -8.28
C LEU A 198 6.49 -22.02 -6.79
N GLY A 199 6.49 -23.33 -6.48
CA GLY A 199 6.50 -23.92 -5.14
C GLY A 199 5.21 -23.70 -4.32
N GLU A 200 5.15 -24.32 -3.13
CA GLU A 200 3.98 -24.24 -2.23
C GLU A 200 3.69 -22.82 -1.73
N ALA A 201 4.68 -21.91 -1.75
CA ALA A 201 4.47 -20.50 -1.45
C ALA A 201 3.58 -19.79 -2.49
N PHE A 202 3.35 -20.40 -3.66
CA PHE A 202 2.54 -19.85 -4.73
C PHE A 202 1.09 -19.65 -4.30
N ALA A 203 0.39 -20.68 -3.81
CA ALA A 203 -1.00 -20.58 -3.38
C ALA A 203 -1.29 -21.42 -2.14
N GLY A 204 -2.27 -21.01 -1.33
CA GLY A 204 -2.68 -21.79 -0.15
C GLY A 204 -3.57 -22.99 -0.50
N ASP A 205 -3.62 -23.99 0.38
CA ASP A 205 -4.33 -25.28 0.16
C ASP A 205 -5.79 -25.17 -0.30
N ASN A 206 -6.48 -24.08 0.07
CA ASN A 206 -7.88 -23.81 -0.26
C ASN A 206 -8.06 -22.47 -0.98
N GLU A 207 -6.98 -21.90 -1.51
CA GLU A 207 -7.08 -20.68 -2.29
C GLU A 207 -7.70 -21.01 -3.66
N GLU A 208 -8.68 -20.23 -4.11
CA GLU A 208 -9.19 -20.33 -5.48
C GLU A 208 -9.01 -18.95 -6.11
N ILE A 209 -8.15 -18.88 -7.14
CA ILE A 209 -7.70 -17.64 -7.76
C ILE A 209 -8.34 -17.45 -9.13
N SER A 210 -8.64 -16.20 -9.50
CA SER A 210 -9.09 -15.83 -10.84
C SER A 210 -7.92 -15.80 -11.83
N LEU A 211 -8.25 -15.63 -13.11
CA LEU A 211 -7.24 -15.41 -14.16
C LEU A 211 -6.39 -14.15 -13.88
N ILE A 212 -7.02 -13.04 -13.47
CA ILE A 212 -6.32 -11.79 -13.15
C ILE A 212 -5.40 -11.95 -11.93
N GLU A 213 -5.88 -12.65 -10.90
CA GLU A 213 -5.10 -12.95 -9.69
C GLU A 213 -3.89 -13.85 -10.02
N LEU A 214 -4.07 -14.84 -10.88
CA LEU A 214 -2.99 -15.66 -11.42
C LEU A 214 -1.93 -14.80 -12.14
N ILE A 215 -2.35 -13.91 -13.04
CA ILE A 215 -1.44 -13.04 -13.80
C ILE A 215 -0.63 -12.14 -12.86
N LYS A 216 -1.30 -11.47 -11.91
CA LYS A 216 -0.64 -10.62 -10.90
C LYS A 216 0.45 -11.36 -10.15
N ARG A 217 0.22 -12.63 -9.82
CA ARG A 217 1.19 -13.46 -9.11
C ARG A 217 2.32 -13.90 -10.03
N LEU A 218 2.01 -14.41 -11.22
CA LEU A 218 2.98 -14.93 -12.19
C LEU A 218 4.03 -13.91 -12.60
N VAL A 219 3.64 -12.65 -12.87
CA VAL A 219 4.60 -11.62 -13.30
C VAL A 219 5.67 -11.28 -12.26
N THR A 220 5.49 -11.71 -11.01
CA THR A 220 6.51 -11.58 -9.95
C THR A 220 7.54 -12.71 -9.95
N TYR A 221 7.39 -13.71 -10.81
CA TYR A 221 8.38 -14.77 -10.99
C TYR A 221 9.32 -14.40 -12.13
N PRO A 222 10.65 -14.44 -11.94
CA PRO A 222 11.59 -13.98 -12.97
C PRO A 222 11.43 -14.64 -14.34
N ALA A 223 11.06 -15.93 -14.36
CA ALA A 223 10.83 -16.69 -15.58
C ALA A 223 9.69 -16.13 -16.45
N VAL A 224 8.70 -15.49 -15.84
CA VAL A 224 7.56 -14.86 -16.54
C VAL A 224 7.79 -13.37 -16.70
N GLY A 225 8.23 -12.70 -15.64
CA GLY A 225 8.41 -11.24 -15.60
C GLY A 225 9.32 -10.72 -16.71
N GLN A 226 10.35 -11.48 -17.10
CA GLN A 226 11.27 -11.06 -18.18
C GLN A 226 10.54 -10.83 -19.52
N ALA A 227 9.66 -11.76 -19.91
CA ALA A 227 8.87 -11.61 -21.13
C ALA A 227 7.69 -10.65 -20.93
N ALA A 228 7.05 -10.67 -19.76
CA ALA A 228 5.89 -9.84 -19.47
C ALA A 228 6.20 -8.33 -19.44
N PHE A 229 7.40 -7.94 -18.99
CA PHE A 229 7.80 -6.52 -18.89
C PHE A 229 8.75 -6.07 -20.00
N ALA A 230 9.04 -6.93 -20.98
CA ALA A 230 9.83 -6.54 -22.14
C ALA A 230 9.12 -5.43 -22.93
N THR A 231 9.88 -4.54 -23.52
CA THR A 231 9.37 -3.47 -24.40
C THR A 231 10.21 -3.41 -25.66
N LYS A 232 9.75 -2.66 -26.66
CA LYS A 232 10.54 -2.42 -27.88
C LYS A 232 11.89 -1.76 -27.58
N THR A 233 11.93 -0.89 -26.57
CA THR A 233 13.11 -0.11 -26.15
C THR A 233 13.95 -0.82 -25.08
N ASP A 234 13.35 -1.75 -24.33
CA ASP A 234 14.01 -2.60 -23.34
C ASP A 234 13.52 -4.05 -23.47
N PRO A 235 14.09 -4.83 -24.42
CA PRO A 235 13.66 -6.20 -24.69
C PRO A 235 14.13 -7.21 -23.64
N LYS A 236 15.04 -6.82 -22.75
CA LYS A 236 15.59 -7.69 -21.68
C LYS A 236 15.63 -6.90 -20.38
N PRO A 237 14.46 -6.60 -19.78
CA PRO A 237 14.39 -5.76 -18.59
C PRO A 237 15.18 -6.38 -17.43
N ASN A 238 15.80 -5.52 -16.61
CA ASN A 238 16.51 -5.95 -15.41
C ASN A 238 15.50 -6.40 -14.33
N ILE A 239 15.10 -7.67 -14.41
CA ILE A 239 14.13 -8.26 -13.49
C ILE A 239 14.61 -8.28 -12.04
N LYS A 240 15.92 -8.40 -11.78
CA LYS A 240 16.47 -8.33 -10.41
C LYS A 240 16.28 -6.94 -9.80
N GLY A 241 16.36 -5.90 -10.62
CA GLY A 241 16.05 -4.53 -10.20
C GLY A 241 14.55 -4.30 -10.01
N LEU A 242 13.69 -5.03 -10.75
CA LEU A 242 12.23 -4.85 -10.73
C LEU A 242 11.52 -5.64 -9.65
N ILE A 243 11.95 -6.87 -9.36
CA ILE A 243 11.27 -7.79 -8.46
C ILE A 243 12.07 -7.89 -7.16
N PRO A 244 11.48 -7.60 -5.99
CA PRO A 244 12.18 -7.67 -4.71
C PRO A 244 12.78 -9.06 -4.44
N SER A 245 14.00 -9.10 -3.89
CA SER A 245 14.68 -10.37 -3.58
C SER A 245 13.86 -11.26 -2.66
N ARG A 246 13.10 -10.67 -1.71
CA ARG A 246 12.20 -11.38 -0.79
C ARG A 246 11.36 -12.45 -1.50
N PHE A 247 10.82 -12.16 -2.67
CA PHE A 247 9.97 -13.13 -3.37
C PHE A 247 10.77 -14.36 -3.84
N GLN A 248 12.02 -14.17 -4.25
CA GLN A 248 12.91 -15.28 -4.61
C GLN A 248 13.36 -16.02 -3.35
N ASP A 249 13.77 -15.30 -2.31
CA ASP A 249 14.22 -15.83 -1.03
C ASP A 249 13.15 -16.76 -0.41
N LEU A 250 11.89 -16.32 -0.36
CA LEU A 250 10.76 -17.13 0.12
C LEU A 250 10.49 -18.37 -0.73
N SER A 251 10.73 -18.29 -2.04
CA SER A 251 10.55 -19.44 -2.93
C SER A 251 11.64 -20.49 -2.70
N MET A 252 12.87 -20.05 -2.38
CA MET A 252 13.99 -20.95 -2.04
C MET A 252 13.77 -21.62 -0.68
N ILE A 253 13.42 -20.86 0.34
CA ILE A 253 13.16 -21.37 1.70
C ILE A 253 12.03 -22.43 1.67
N ALA A 254 10.98 -22.20 0.88
CA ALA A 254 9.89 -23.16 0.72
C ALA A 254 10.36 -24.51 0.11
N ARG A 255 11.39 -24.49 -0.75
CA ARG A 255 11.97 -25.71 -1.34
C ARG A 255 12.83 -26.47 -0.33
N GLU A 256 13.61 -25.76 0.48
CA GLU A 256 14.53 -26.36 1.44
C GLU A 256 13.80 -26.98 2.64
N ASN A 257 12.66 -26.41 3.04
CA ASN A 257 11.92 -26.81 4.25
C ASN A 257 10.66 -27.65 3.97
N GLN A 258 10.72 -28.63 3.04
CA GLN A 258 9.61 -29.56 2.73
C GLN A 258 9.00 -30.30 3.95
N ALA A 259 9.69 -30.30 5.10
CA ALA A 259 9.26 -31.02 6.31
C ALA A 259 8.91 -30.12 7.52
N ALA A 260 9.08 -28.79 7.46
CA ALA A 260 8.95 -27.94 8.64
C ALA A 260 8.26 -26.60 8.35
N LYS A 261 6.95 -26.52 8.62
CA LYS A 261 6.36 -25.53 9.53
C LYS A 261 4.84 -25.55 9.41
N ALA A 262 4.18 -25.81 10.52
CA ALA A 262 2.79 -25.46 10.70
C ALA A 262 2.61 -23.95 10.47
N LYS A 263 2.00 -23.59 9.33
CA LYS A 263 1.07 -22.45 9.10
C LYS A 263 0.99 -21.43 10.25
N GLN A 264 2.02 -20.64 10.47
CA GLN A 264 1.86 -19.40 11.26
C GLN A 264 1.68 -18.25 10.28
N SER A 265 0.62 -17.47 10.54
CA SER A 265 0.30 -16.30 9.74
C SER A 265 1.33 -15.20 10.02
N GLU A 266 1.88 -14.61 8.95
CA GLU A 266 2.91 -13.56 9.02
C GLU A 266 2.37 -12.30 9.69
N SER A 267 3.12 -11.73 10.64
CA SER A 267 2.87 -10.38 11.14
C SER A 267 3.34 -9.34 10.12
N ILE A 268 2.44 -8.43 9.74
CA ILE A 268 2.72 -7.37 8.77
C ILE A 268 2.20 -6.03 9.32
N VAL A 269 3.02 -4.99 9.19
CA VAL A 269 2.59 -3.59 9.39
C VAL A 269 2.48 -2.91 8.05
N TRP A 270 1.24 -2.63 7.62
CA TRP A 270 1.00 -1.89 6.38
C TRP A 270 1.22 -0.40 6.60
N PHE A 271 1.82 0.29 5.64
CA PHE A 271 1.91 1.75 5.67
C PHE A 271 1.49 2.36 4.32
N MET A 272 0.75 3.45 4.40
CA MET A 272 0.37 4.31 3.28
C MET A 272 0.72 5.74 3.63
N ALA A 273 1.44 6.45 2.77
CA ALA A 273 1.76 7.85 2.96
C ALA A 273 1.39 8.64 1.72
N ASP A 274 0.98 9.89 1.92
CA ASP A 274 0.54 10.78 0.85
C ASP A 274 0.92 12.22 1.20
N GLY A 275 1.43 12.94 0.20
CA GLY A 275 1.90 14.31 0.36
C GLY A 275 0.77 15.30 0.64
N ASP A 276 0.99 16.18 1.60
CA ASP A 276 -0.02 17.12 2.06
C ASP A 276 -0.10 18.35 1.15
N GLY A 277 -1.29 18.67 0.64
CA GLY A 277 -1.55 19.96 -0.03
C GLY A 277 -0.80 20.14 -1.36
N ILE A 278 -0.60 19.06 -2.11
CA ILE A 278 0.16 19.07 -3.37
C ILE A 278 -0.47 20.00 -4.41
N GLY A 279 -1.80 20.08 -4.45
CA GLY A 279 -2.50 21.03 -5.32
C GLY A 279 -2.09 22.47 -5.05
N ASP A 280 -2.09 22.88 -3.78
CA ASP A 280 -1.70 24.22 -3.34
C ASP A 280 -0.20 24.48 -3.60
N HIS A 281 0.65 23.47 -3.36
CA HIS A 281 2.08 23.54 -3.65
C HIS A 281 2.36 23.73 -5.15
N LEU A 282 1.67 22.96 -6.00
CA LEU A 282 1.76 23.08 -7.45
C LEU A 282 1.24 24.43 -7.94
N GLN A 283 0.15 24.95 -7.36
CA GLN A 283 -0.39 26.27 -7.71
C GLN A 283 0.61 27.38 -7.36
N SER A 284 1.21 27.34 -6.17
CA SER A 284 2.25 28.28 -5.73
C SER A 284 3.48 28.27 -6.66
N LYS A 285 3.89 27.09 -7.12
CA LYS A 285 4.96 26.96 -8.13
C LYS A 285 4.53 27.48 -9.49
N ALA A 286 3.33 27.16 -9.94
CA ALA A 286 2.79 27.58 -11.24
C ALA A 286 2.71 29.11 -11.37
N GLN A 287 2.42 29.83 -10.28
CA GLN A 287 2.45 31.30 -10.25
C GLN A 287 3.84 31.89 -10.54
N LYS A 288 4.92 31.17 -10.22
CA LYS A 288 6.31 31.65 -10.39
C LYS A 288 6.91 31.28 -11.74
N GLU A 289 6.66 30.07 -12.23
CA GLU A 289 7.35 29.54 -13.41
C GLU A 289 6.43 29.00 -14.53
N GLY A 290 5.11 29.13 -14.36
CA GLY A 290 4.08 28.63 -15.28
C GLY A 290 3.65 27.18 -14.99
N GLU A 291 2.39 26.86 -15.29
CA GLU A 291 1.75 25.56 -14.95
C GLU A 291 2.52 24.36 -15.50
N LYS A 292 2.91 24.39 -16.79
CA LYS A 292 3.64 23.31 -17.45
C LYS A 292 4.98 23.02 -16.76
N LYS A 293 5.78 24.07 -16.54
CA LYS A 293 7.13 23.94 -15.98
C LYS A 293 7.07 23.50 -14.51
N ALA A 294 6.12 24.03 -13.74
CA ALA A 294 5.88 23.63 -12.37
C ALA A 294 5.50 22.15 -12.25
N LEU A 295 4.58 21.68 -13.09
CA LEU A 295 4.17 20.27 -13.09
C LEU A 295 5.32 19.34 -13.52
N GLN A 296 6.06 19.71 -14.56
CA GLN A 296 7.18 18.91 -15.06
C GLN A 296 8.33 18.85 -14.04
N SER A 297 8.71 19.99 -13.43
CA SER A 297 9.79 20.06 -12.44
C SER A 297 9.45 19.29 -11.16
N PHE A 298 8.19 19.41 -10.70
CA PHE A 298 7.68 18.63 -9.57
C PHE A 298 7.68 17.13 -9.87
N SER A 299 7.10 16.73 -11.02
CA SER A 299 7.03 15.33 -11.42
C SER A 299 8.42 14.70 -11.54
N GLN A 300 9.40 15.41 -12.12
CA GLN A 300 10.79 14.94 -12.21
C GLN A 300 11.40 14.69 -10.83
N ALA A 301 11.29 15.66 -9.92
CA ALA A 301 11.85 15.53 -8.58
C ALA A 301 11.22 14.36 -7.80
N MET A 302 9.89 14.25 -7.82
CA MET A 302 9.17 13.19 -7.11
C MET A 302 9.45 11.81 -7.72
N ARG A 303 9.48 11.68 -9.05
CA ARG A 303 9.79 10.41 -9.74
C ARG A 303 11.23 9.95 -9.48
N SER A 304 12.21 10.87 -9.53
CA SER A 304 13.61 10.55 -9.24
C SER A 304 13.82 10.14 -7.78
N TRP A 305 13.13 10.79 -6.84
CA TRP A 305 13.13 10.41 -5.43
C TRP A 305 12.49 9.03 -5.22
N ALA A 306 11.26 8.84 -5.73
CA ALA A 306 10.48 7.62 -5.57
C ALA A 306 11.18 6.38 -6.14
N ALA A 307 11.88 6.52 -7.27
CA ALA A 307 12.65 5.44 -7.88
C ALA A 307 13.68 4.82 -6.92
N GLY A 308 14.33 5.65 -6.10
CA GLY A 308 15.33 5.20 -5.12
C GLY A 308 14.76 4.56 -3.86
N LEU A 309 13.45 4.67 -3.60
CA LEU A 309 12.84 4.14 -2.38
C LEU A 309 12.78 2.61 -2.36
N TYR A 310 12.62 2.00 -3.52
CA TYR A 310 12.54 0.54 -3.66
C TYR A 310 13.81 -0.19 -3.21
N GLU A 311 14.96 0.49 -3.19
CA GLU A 311 16.24 -0.03 -2.68
C GLU A 311 16.55 0.52 -1.29
N ARG A 312 16.35 1.82 -1.09
CA ARG A 312 16.70 2.52 0.15
C ARG A 312 15.89 2.06 1.35
N VAL A 313 14.57 1.88 1.20
CA VAL A 313 13.70 1.49 2.32
C VAL A 313 14.05 0.09 2.82
N PRO A 314 14.16 -0.95 1.96
CA PRO A 314 14.65 -2.25 2.40
C PRO A 314 16.05 -2.20 3.03
N ALA A 315 16.97 -1.38 2.50
CA ALA A 315 18.32 -1.27 3.05
C ALA A 315 18.35 -0.68 4.47
N VAL A 316 17.61 0.40 4.72
CA VAL A 316 17.52 1.06 6.04
C VAL A 316 16.79 0.18 7.06
N MET A 317 15.90 -0.69 6.59
CA MET A 317 15.10 -1.59 7.42
C MET A 317 15.63 -3.03 7.45
N GLU A 318 16.91 -3.25 7.10
CA GLU A 318 17.56 -4.58 7.18
C GLU A 318 16.78 -5.69 6.46
N LYS A 319 16.19 -5.34 5.31
CA LYS A 319 15.31 -6.18 4.46
C LYS A 319 13.95 -6.55 5.07
N GLN A 320 13.57 -6.03 6.25
CA GLN A 320 12.24 -6.23 6.87
C GLN A 320 11.23 -5.13 6.48
N ALA A 321 11.44 -4.49 5.34
CA ALA A 321 10.47 -3.60 4.73
C ALA A 321 10.49 -3.73 3.21
N MET A 322 9.32 -3.53 2.61
CA MET A 322 9.13 -3.53 1.16
C MET A 322 8.27 -2.35 0.74
N VAL A 323 8.71 -1.63 -0.29
CA VAL A 323 7.88 -0.65 -1.01
C VAL A 323 7.13 -1.38 -2.12
N VAL A 324 5.79 -1.29 -2.09
CA VAL A 324 4.92 -1.88 -3.11
C VAL A 324 4.65 -0.88 -4.23
N TYR A 325 4.41 0.38 -3.88
CA TYR A 325 4.17 1.46 -4.84
C TYR A 325 4.78 2.76 -4.32
N ALA A 326 5.45 3.51 -5.19
CA ALA A 326 5.92 4.86 -4.93
C ALA A 326 5.61 5.74 -6.16
N GLY A 327 4.46 6.40 -6.15
CA GLY A 327 3.92 7.20 -7.25
C GLY A 327 4.52 8.59 -7.42
N GLY A 328 5.40 8.98 -6.51
CA GLY A 328 5.78 10.37 -6.32
C GLY A 328 5.42 10.75 -4.91
N ASP A 329 4.26 11.35 -4.69
CA ASP A 329 3.79 11.73 -3.36
C ASP A 329 3.10 10.61 -2.58
N ASP A 330 2.44 9.70 -3.28
CA ASP A 330 1.76 8.54 -2.73
C ASP A 330 2.72 7.35 -2.63
N LEU A 331 2.92 6.88 -1.41
CA LEU A 331 3.76 5.74 -1.06
C LEU A 331 2.92 4.65 -0.40
N PHE A 332 3.17 3.41 -0.75
CA PHE A 332 2.53 2.26 -0.13
C PHE A 332 3.52 1.10 0.00
N GLY A 333 3.53 0.48 1.18
CA GLY A 333 4.40 -0.65 1.47
C GLY A 333 4.04 -1.36 2.76
N ALA A 334 4.96 -2.22 3.21
CA ALA A 334 4.81 -3.03 4.41
C ALA A 334 6.13 -3.22 5.15
N LEU A 335 6.08 -3.20 6.48
CA LEU A 335 7.07 -3.84 7.33
C LEU A 335 6.65 -5.30 7.53
N HIS A 336 7.61 -6.22 7.50
CA HIS A 336 7.31 -7.64 7.48
C HIS A 336 8.41 -8.43 8.21
N GLU A 337 8.09 -9.67 8.60
CA GLU A 337 9.05 -10.60 9.20
C GLU A 337 10.14 -11.01 8.19
N THR A 338 11.29 -11.52 8.65
CA THR A 338 12.31 -12.03 7.70
C THR A 338 11.75 -13.19 6.87
N GLU A 339 11.05 -14.11 7.53
CA GLU A 339 10.26 -15.18 6.94
C GLU A 339 8.84 -15.18 7.53
N PRO A 340 7.80 -15.54 6.76
CA PRO A 340 6.46 -15.75 7.29
C PRO A 340 6.43 -16.69 8.51
N GLY A 341 5.99 -16.17 9.65
CA GLY A 341 5.90 -16.91 10.91
C GLY A 341 7.19 -16.95 11.72
N ALA A 342 8.21 -16.16 11.37
CA ALA A 342 9.43 -16.01 12.17
C ALA A 342 9.17 -15.27 13.49
N ASN A 343 8.10 -14.48 13.57
CA ASN A 343 7.74 -13.64 14.72
C ASN A 343 8.87 -12.68 15.16
N ASP A 344 9.67 -12.19 14.21
CA ASP A 344 10.80 -11.30 14.45
C ASP A 344 10.51 -9.81 14.15
N LEU A 345 9.28 -9.49 13.75
CA LEU A 345 8.80 -8.12 13.58
C LEU A 345 8.39 -7.52 14.94
N THR A 346 9.22 -6.61 15.45
CA THR A 346 9.05 -5.99 16.77
C THR A 346 8.72 -4.49 16.70
N THR A 347 8.33 -3.90 17.84
CA THR A 347 8.12 -2.45 17.96
C THR A 347 9.33 -1.61 17.59
N ASP A 348 10.54 -2.15 17.71
CA ASP A 348 11.76 -1.43 17.36
C ASP A 348 11.85 -1.16 15.86
N HIS A 349 11.36 -2.10 15.04
CA HIS A 349 11.25 -1.91 13.58
C HIS A 349 10.24 -0.82 13.25
N LEU A 350 9.09 -0.80 13.93
CA LEU A 350 8.08 0.25 13.77
C LEU A 350 8.65 1.63 14.14
N TRP A 351 9.32 1.75 15.29
CA TRP A 351 9.91 3.02 15.72
C TRP A 351 11.08 3.46 14.83
N ARG A 352 11.90 2.52 14.38
CA ARG A 352 12.95 2.80 13.38
C ARG A 352 12.33 3.35 12.10
N TRP A 353 11.28 2.73 11.58
CA TRP A 353 10.60 3.20 10.37
C TRP A 353 10.02 4.61 10.54
N LEU A 354 9.25 4.84 11.60
CA LEU A 354 8.63 6.14 11.86
C LEU A 354 9.67 7.24 12.11
N ARG A 355 10.84 6.89 12.65
CA ARG A 355 11.97 7.82 12.79
C ARG A 355 12.63 8.14 11.47
N GLN A 356 12.83 7.16 10.58
CA GLN A 356 13.58 7.27 9.32
C GLN A 356 12.75 7.88 8.18
N PHE A 357 11.43 7.68 8.19
CA PHE A 357 10.57 8.10 7.10
C PHE A 357 10.58 9.62 6.85
N PRO A 358 10.51 10.50 7.87
CA PRO A 358 10.59 11.95 7.66
C PRO A 358 11.87 12.40 6.96
N GLN A 359 13.05 11.85 7.32
CA GLN A 359 14.30 12.22 6.65
C GLN A 359 14.38 11.64 5.24
N ILE A 360 13.76 10.47 4.99
CA ILE A 360 13.60 9.94 3.64
C ILE A 360 12.71 10.88 2.82
N TRP A 361 11.62 11.39 3.38
CA TRP A 361 10.71 12.32 2.71
C TRP A 361 11.39 13.64 2.34
N GLU A 362 12.17 14.24 3.25
CA GLU A 362 12.90 15.49 3.00
C GLU A 362 13.83 15.41 1.77
N GLN A 363 14.30 14.21 1.42
CA GLN A 363 15.15 13.98 0.26
C GLN A 363 14.43 14.18 -1.09
N CYS A 364 13.09 14.31 -1.11
CA CYS A 364 12.35 14.70 -2.33
C CYS A 364 12.63 16.15 -2.76
N LYS A 365 13.29 16.94 -1.90
CA LYS A 365 13.68 18.34 -2.13
C LYS A 365 12.50 19.23 -2.55
N GLN A 366 11.30 18.95 -2.01
CA GLN A 366 10.12 19.80 -2.12
C GLN A 366 9.96 20.61 -0.82
N PRO A 367 10.46 21.86 -0.76
CA PRO A 367 10.38 22.65 0.47
C PRO A 367 8.92 22.91 0.84
N ASN A 368 8.62 22.84 2.15
CA ASN A 368 7.29 23.03 2.74
C ASN A 368 6.24 21.97 2.37
N LEU A 369 6.61 20.93 1.62
CA LEU A 369 5.71 19.81 1.35
C LEU A 369 5.79 18.80 2.49
N THR A 370 4.75 18.74 3.31
CA THR A 370 4.66 17.75 4.40
C THR A 370 4.03 16.46 3.93
N VAL A 371 4.01 15.45 4.80
CA VAL A 371 3.45 14.12 4.51
C VAL A 371 2.61 13.61 5.66
N SER A 372 1.49 12.98 5.32
CA SER A 372 0.66 12.25 6.25
C SER A 372 0.77 10.74 6.00
N MET A 373 0.84 9.94 7.06
CA MET A 373 0.96 8.47 6.95
C MET A 373 -0.07 7.73 7.78
N GLY A 374 -0.71 6.73 7.21
CA GLY A 374 -1.46 5.70 7.93
C GLY A 374 -0.64 4.42 8.09
N LEU A 375 -0.61 3.86 9.29
CA LEU A 375 0.00 2.56 9.58
C LEU A 375 -1.03 1.65 10.23
N VAL A 376 -0.99 0.37 9.88
CA VAL A 376 -1.84 -0.66 10.49
C VAL A 376 -0.99 -1.85 10.88
N TRP A 377 -0.88 -2.10 12.18
CA TRP A 377 -0.45 -3.39 12.68
C TRP A 377 -1.68 -4.28 12.83
N ALA A 378 -1.85 -5.20 11.89
CA ALA A 378 -2.99 -6.11 11.88
C ALA A 378 -2.66 -7.43 12.57
N ASP A 379 -3.64 -7.99 13.29
CA ASP A 379 -3.59 -9.39 13.70
C ASP A 379 -3.49 -10.28 12.45
N ALA A 380 -2.70 -11.34 12.54
CA ALA A 380 -2.36 -12.17 11.38
C ALA A 380 -3.57 -12.93 10.79
N LYS A 381 -4.69 -13.00 11.51
CA LYS A 381 -5.97 -13.54 11.01
C LYS A 381 -6.80 -12.54 10.21
N VAL A 382 -6.47 -11.26 10.27
CA VAL A 382 -7.23 -10.21 9.57
C VAL A 382 -6.94 -10.31 8.07
N PRO A 383 -7.97 -10.37 7.21
CA PRO A 383 -7.78 -10.37 5.77
C PRO A 383 -6.99 -9.14 5.30
N GLN A 384 -6.01 -9.35 4.42
CA GLN A 384 -5.19 -8.26 3.86
C GLN A 384 -6.04 -7.09 3.33
N ARG A 385 -7.15 -7.37 2.63
CA ARG A 385 -8.07 -6.34 2.10
C ARG A 385 -8.58 -5.40 3.20
N GLU A 386 -8.91 -5.94 4.36
CA GLU A 386 -9.39 -5.16 5.52
C GLU A 386 -8.26 -4.32 6.10
N ALA A 387 -7.07 -4.91 6.29
CA ALA A 387 -5.89 -4.18 6.75
C ALA A 387 -5.52 -3.00 5.82
N LEU A 388 -5.58 -3.19 4.50
CA LEU A 388 -5.34 -2.13 3.51
C LEU A 388 -6.42 -1.04 3.55
N GLN A 389 -7.67 -1.39 3.81
CA GLN A 389 -8.74 -0.41 3.99
C GLN A 389 -8.48 0.43 5.24
N HIS A 390 -8.12 -0.19 6.36
CA HIS A 390 -7.75 0.53 7.58
C HIS A 390 -6.50 1.41 7.39
N ALA A 391 -5.55 1.03 6.53
CA ALA A 391 -4.37 1.85 6.25
C ALA A 391 -4.72 3.15 5.54
N ARG A 392 -5.65 3.11 4.58
CA ARG A 392 -6.20 4.31 3.91
C ARG A 392 -6.96 5.20 4.86
N GLU A 393 -7.80 4.60 5.70
CA GLU A 393 -8.57 5.36 6.68
C GLU A 393 -7.68 5.98 7.76
N ALA A 394 -6.59 5.30 8.17
CA ALA A 394 -5.59 5.87 9.05
C ALA A 394 -4.88 7.06 8.39
N GLU A 395 -4.47 6.94 7.12
CA GLU A 395 -3.86 8.04 6.36
C GLU A 395 -4.83 9.23 6.23
N ALA A 396 -6.09 8.98 5.90
CA ALA A 396 -7.13 10.00 5.88
C ALA A 396 -7.35 10.64 7.27
N SER A 397 -7.31 9.85 8.34
CA SER A 397 -7.38 10.35 9.73
C SER A 397 -6.19 11.27 10.05
N ALA A 398 -4.98 10.89 9.64
CA ALA A 398 -3.78 11.71 9.79
C ALA A 398 -3.93 13.07 9.07
N LYS A 399 -4.45 13.08 7.84
CA LYS A 399 -4.73 14.32 7.10
C LYS A 399 -5.81 15.17 7.75
N ALA A 400 -6.92 14.55 8.15
CA ALA A 400 -8.05 15.23 8.76
C ALA A 400 -7.71 15.86 10.12
N ARG A 401 -6.68 15.35 10.81
CA ARG A 401 -6.25 15.82 12.13
C ARG A 401 -5.11 16.83 12.07
N GLY A 402 -4.98 17.57 10.99
CA GLY A 402 -4.04 18.69 10.87
C GLY A 402 -2.75 18.38 10.10
N LYS A 403 -2.72 17.30 9.31
CA LYS A 403 -1.62 16.95 8.39
C LYS A 403 -0.25 16.79 9.07
N ASN A 404 0.81 16.54 8.30
CA ASN A 404 2.20 16.43 8.75
C ASN A 404 2.37 15.50 9.98
N ARG A 405 1.77 14.31 9.90
CA ARG A 405 1.69 13.37 11.02
C ARG A 405 1.49 11.95 10.56
N PHE A 406 1.61 10.99 11.47
CA PHE A 406 1.15 9.63 11.24
C PHE A 406 -0.07 9.28 12.08
N ALA A 407 -0.83 8.29 11.64
CA ALA A 407 -1.86 7.59 12.39
C ALA A 407 -1.52 6.11 12.44
N LEU A 408 -1.38 5.55 13.64
CA LEU A 408 -1.10 4.15 13.89
C LEU A 408 -2.35 3.45 14.38
N ARG A 409 -2.77 2.41 13.67
CA ARG A 409 -3.86 1.52 14.07
C ARG A 409 -3.37 0.16 14.50
N LEU A 410 -3.95 -0.35 15.58
CA LEU A 410 -3.86 -1.78 15.95
C LEU A 410 -5.18 -2.43 15.59
N LEU A 411 -5.17 -3.34 14.62
CA LEU A 411 -6.38 -3.98 14.10
C LEU A 411 -6.46 -5.41 14.61
N TYR A 412 -7.53 -5.72 15.35
CA TYR A 412 -7.72 -7.03 15.98
C TYR A 412 -8.57 -7.94 15.10
N ALA A 413 -8.44 -9.26 15.31
CA ALA A 413 -9.24 -10.27 14.60
C ALA A 413 -10.76 -10.14 14.81
N SER A 414 -11.22 -9.34 15.78
CA SER A 414 -12.64 -9.03 15.98
C SER A 414 -13.19 -7.95 15.04
N GLY A 415 -12.33 -7.32 14.22
CA GLY A 415 -12.67 -6.15 13.40
C GLY A 415 -12.57 -4.81 14.16
N ASN A 416 -12.48 -4.84 15.50
CA ASN A 416 -12.22 -3.64 16.28
C ASN A 416 -10.77 -3.18 16.10
N HIS A 417 -10.56 -1.86 16.24
CA HIS A 417 -9.22 -1.27 16.20
C HIS A 417 -9.03 -0.18 17.25
N LEU A 418 -7.77 0.04 17.61
CA LEU A 418 -7.32 1.26 18.28
C LEU A 418 -6.63 2.16 17.26
N GLU A 419 -6.71 3.48 17.43
CA GLU A 419 -6.04 4.45 16.57
C GLU A 419 -5.40 5.55 17.40
N TRP A 420 -4.13 5.84 17.14
CA TRP A 420 -3.42 6.98 17.71
C TRP A 420 -2.75 7.78 16.60
N THR A 421 -2.86 9.10 16.67
CA THR A 421 -2.33 10.06 15.70
C THR A 421 -1.21 10.85 16.35
N CYS A 422 -0.12 11.13 15.63
CA CYS A 422 1.06 11.75 16.21
C CYS A 422 1.77 12.64 15.20
N PRO A 423 1.95 13.94 15.50
CA PRO A 423 2.91 14.78 14.79
C PRO A 423 4.29 14.11 14.74
N TRP A 424 4.98 14.18 13.59
CA TRP A 424 6.26 13.50 13.41
C TRP A 424 7.30 13.90 14.46
N ASP A 425 7.34 15.19 14.82
CA ASP A 425 8.25 15.79 15.79
C ASP A 425 7.97 15.38 17.25
N TRP A 426 6.85 14.72 17.51
CA TRP A 426 6.45 14.32 18.87
C TRP A 426 6.82 12.89 19.24
N LEU A 427 7.12 12.03 18.27
CA LEU A 427 7.40 10.62 18.53
C LEU A 427 8.56 10.42 19.52
N ASP A 428 9.71 11.05 19.26
CA ASP A 428 10.88 10.90 20.13
C ASP A 428 10.70 11.50 21.52
N PRO A 429 10.12 12.70 21.68
CA PRO A 429 9.72 13.20 22.99
C PRO A 429 8.77 12.26 23.74
N ILE A 430 7.71 11.76 23.09
CA ILE A 430 6.75 10.83 23.72
C ILE A 430 7.47 9.60 24.25
N LEU A 431 8.29 8.95 23.43
CA LEU A 431 9.01 7.75 23.85
C LEU A 431 10.06 8.03 24.94
N SER A 432 10.77 9.15 24.84
CA SER A 432 11.91 9.47 25.70
C SER A 432 11.51 9.97 27.08
N TYR A 433 10.42 10.73 27.17
CA TYR A 433 9.95 11.33 28.41
C TYR A 433 8.93 10.46 29.15
N TYR A 434 8.37 9.43 28.50
CA TYR A 434 7.40 8.56 29.15
C TYR A 434 7.98 7.91 30.42
N THR A 435 7.30 8.13 31.54
CA THR A 435 7.57 7.53 32.83
C THR A 435 6.28 6.96 33.38
N ASP A 436 6.26 5.67 33.68
CA ASP A 436 5.07 5.02 34.22
C ASP A 436 4.90 5.27 35.74
N ARG A 437 3.79 4.80 36.32
CA ARG A 437 3.47 4.97 37.75
C ARG A 437 4.51 4.39 38.71
N GLU A 438 5.33 3.43 38.26
CA GLU A 438 6.39 2.81 39.06
C GLU A 438 7.73 3.55 38.90
N GLY A 439 7.75 4.64 38.13
CA GLY A 439 8.97 5.41 37.85
C GLY A 439 9.86 4.76 36.80
N ARG A 440 9.35 3.81 36.00
CA ARG A 440 10.09 3.19 34.90
C ARG A 440 10.00 4.07 33.67
N SER A 441 11.11 4.18 32.95
CA SER A 441 11.26 4.89 31.67
C SER A 441 12.17 4.10 30.74
N LEU A 442 12.32 4.54 29.48
CA LEU A 442 13.31 3.93 28.57
C LEU A 442 14.76 4.11 29.06
N LYS A 443 15.05 5.12 29.89
CA LYS A 443 16.40 5.43 30.36
C LYS A 443 16.73 4.82 31.72
N ALA A 444 15.71 4.61 32.55
CA ALA A 444 15.89 4.18 33.93
C ALA A 444 14.73 3.29 34.36
N SER A 445 15.06 2.14 34.95
CA SER A 445 14.10 1.23 35.57
C SER A 445 14.73 0.58 36.79
N ARG A 446 14.05 0.63 37.95
CA ARG A 446 14.58 0.11 39.22
C ARG A 446 14.62 -1.41 39.29
N ASP A 447 13.70 -2.07 38.61
CA ASP A 447 13.50 -3.53 38.61
C ASP A 447 13.97 -4.20 37.30
N GLY A 448 14.59 -3.42 36.40
CA GLY A 448 15.04 -3.87 35.09
C GLY A 448 13.90 -4.14 34.09
N ARG A 449 12.64 -3.85 34.45
CA ARG A 449 11.50 -4.04 33.54
C ARG A 449 11.28 -2.81 32.67
N PRO A 450 10.79 -2.97 31.42
CA PRO A 450 10.44 -1.83 30.58
C PRO A 450 9.21 -1.08 31.14
N PRO A 451 9.05 0.21 30.83
CA PRO A 451 7.91 1.00 31.30
C PRO A 451 6.58 0.42 30.80
N SER A 452 5.52 0.47 31.60
CA SER A 452 4.20 -0.01 31.20
C SER A 452 3.27 1.13 30.77
N TRP A 453 2.81 1.11 29.52
CA TRP A 453 1.81 2.01 28.95
C TRP A 453 0.38 1.70 29.41
N ARG A 454 0.15 0.49 29.95
CA ARG A 454 -1.14 0.13 30.57
C ARG A 454 -1.49 1.07 31.70
N HIS A 455 -0.48 1.51 32.46
CA HIS A 455 -0.65 2.52 33.50
C HIS A 455 -1.29 3.81 32.97
N LEU A 456 -0.78 4.39 31.89
CA LEU A 456 -1.41 5.59 31.31
C LEU A 456 -2.84 5.31 30.86
N ALA A 457 -3.07 4.19 30.16
CA ALA A 457 -4.38 3.83 29.63
C ALA A 457 -5.45 3.61 30.72
N GLU A 458 -5.10 2.88 31.78
CA GLU A 458 -5.98 2.57 32.90
C GLU A 458 -6.35 3.82 33.72
N ASP A 459 -5.39 4.73 33.95
CA ASP A 459 -5.65 5.96 34.70
C ASP A 459 -6.60 6.88 33.93
N LEU A 460 -6.37 7.03 32.62
CA LEU A 460 -7.26 7.82 31.77
C LEU A 460 -8.65 7.19 31.67
N GLN A 461 -8.74 5.86 31.56
CA GLN A 461 -10.03 5.17 31.57
C GLN A 461 -10.76 5.33 32.91
N TRP A 462 -10.03 5.25 34.03
CA TRP A 462 -10.60 5.47 35.37
C TRP A 462 -11.10 6.91 35.52
N LEU A 463 -10.29 7.91 35.16
CA LEU A 463 -10.68 9.32 35.20
C LEU A 463 -11.89 9.62 34.30
N ARG A 464 -11.96 8.99 33.12
CA ARG A 464 -13.12 9.10 32.23
C ARG A 464 -14.38 8.53 32.87
N SER A 465 -14.29 7.37 33.53
CA SER A 465 -15.43 6.77 34.23
C SER A 465 -15.93 7.64 35.40
N ARG A 466 -15.04 8.46 35.98
CA ARG A 466 -15.34 9.44 37.02
C ARG A 466 -15.75 10.82 36.48
N GLN A 467 -15.90 10.98 35.16
CA GLN A 467 -16.20 12.26 34.49
C GLN A 467 -15.16 13.37 34.78
N ALA A 468 -13.93 13.00 35.16
CA ALA A 468 -12.85 13.95 35.40
C ALA A 468 -12.21 14.46 34.09
N ILE A 469 -12.34 13.69 33.01
CA ILE A 469 -11.99 14.04 31.63
C ILE A 469 -13.20 13.83 30.72
N ALA A 470 -13.31 14.56 29.62
CA ALA A 470 -14.55 14.66 28.86
C ALA A 470 -14.64 13.59 27.76
N PRO A 471 -15.82 12.98 27.53
CA PRO A 471 -16.09 12.27 26.28
C PRO A 471 -16.33 13.33 25.19
N ASP A 472 -15.26 13.74 24.52
CA ASP A 472 -15.25 14.49 23.25
C ASP A 472 -16.37 15.55 23.11
N ARG A 473 -16.18 16.72 23.73
CA ARG A 473 -17.05 17.88 23.47
C ARG A 473 -16.37 18.82 22.50
N THR A 474 -16.94 18.93 21.31
CA THR A 474 -16.70 20.02 20.37
C THR A 474 -16.92 21.37 21.07
N GLY A 475 -15.85 22.15 21.22
CA GLY A 475 -15.92 23.61 21.20
C GLY A 475 -16.65 24.35 22.33
N ALA A 476 -16.77 23.84 23.55
CA ALA A 476 -17.30 24.66 24.65
C ALA A 476 -16.21 25.57 25.25
N ARG A 477 -16.01 26.77 24.68
CA ARG A 477 -15.28 27.86 25.34
C ARG A 477 -16.03 28.28 26.61
N VAL A 478 -15.40 28.11 27.78
CA VAL A 478 -15.90 28.71 29.03
C VAL A 478 -15.65 30.21 28.97
N ALA A 479 -16.69 31.02 29.17
CA ALA A 479 -16.69 32.48 29.04
C ALA A 479 -15.87 33.24 30.12
N SER A 480 -14.87 32.62 30.76
CA SER A 480 -14.23 33.17 31.96
C SER A 480 -12.70 33.10 32.03
N GLY A 481 -11.98 32.91 30.91
CA GLY A 481 -10.51 32.99 30.89
C GLY A 481 -9.77 31.96 31.77
N ARG A 482 -10.46 30.94 32.30
CA ARG A 482 -9.88 29.78 32.99
C ARG A 482 -10.15 28.53 32.15
N PRO A 483 -9.17 27.62 31.98
CA PRO A 483 -9.43 26.36 31.29
C PRO A 483 -10.52 25.59 32.03
N ALA A 484 -11.44 24.95 31.29
CA ALA A 484 -12.44 24.08 31.88
C ALA A 484 -11.73 23.00 32.73
N LYS A 485 -12.26 22.65 33.91
CA LYS A 485 -11.65 21.67 34.84
C LYS A 485 -11.08 20.41 34.15
N PRO A 486 -11.73 19.80 33.14
CA PRO A 486 -11.20 18.65 32.41
C PRO A 486 -9.85 18.91 31.70
N HIS A 487 -9.67 20.09 31.11
CA HIS A 487 -8.46 20.44 30.36
C HIS A 487 -7.23 20.57 31.29
N ALA A 488 -7.42 21.14 32.48
CA ALA A 488 -6.36 21.22 33.49
C ALA A 488 -5.91 19.84 33.99
N VAL A 489 -6.85 18.88 34.10
CA VAL A 489 -6.54 17.49 34.49
C VAL A 489 -5.71 16.79 33.41
N SER A 490 -6.06 16.94 32.14
CA SER A 490 -5.30 16.36 31.01
C SER A 490 -3.86 16.88 30.95
N HIS A 491 -3.67 18.19 31.15
CA HIS A 491 -2.32 18.78 31.22
C HIS A 491 -1.54 18.31 32.46
N ALA A 492 -2.19 18.17 33.61
CA ALA A 492 -1.54 17.63 34.81
C ALA A 492 -1.10 16.18 34.60
N LEU A 493 -1.94 15.35 33.98
CA LEU A 493 -1.59 13.97 33.61
C LEU A 493 -0.40 13.91 32.66
N LEU A 494 -0.39 14.79 31.64
CA LEU A 494 0.74 14.90 30.73
C LEU A 494 2.04 15.19 31.50
N GLN A 495 2.01 16.11 32.48
CA GLN A 495 3.18 16.43 33.30
C GLN A 495 3.63 15.26 34.18
N VAL A 496 2.69 14.45 34.70
CA VAL A 496 2.98 13.28 35.54
C VAL A 496 3.64 12.18 34.71
N TYR A 497 3.09 11.84 33.55
CA TYR A 497 3.56 10.73 32.72
C TYR A 497 4.70 11.10 31.77
N PHE A 498 4.91 12.38 31.50
CA PHE A 498 5.98 12.89 30.63
C PHE A 498 6.77 14.00 31.33
N PRO A 499 7.40 13.71 32.48
CA PRO A 499 8.08 14.72 33.29
C PRO A 499 9.19 15.41 32.49
N GLY A 500 9.05 16.73 32.31
CA GLY A 500 10.04 17.55 31.60
C GLY A 500 9.76 17.76 30.10
N TRP A 501 8.70 17.15 29.55
CA TRP A 501 8.23 17.48 28.21
C TRP A 501 7.05 18.45 28.27
N ARG A 502 7.13 19.52 27.47
CA ARG A 502 6.03 20.48 27.28
C ARG A 502 5.79 20.62 25.78
N PRO A 503 4.72 20.01 25.23
CA PRO A 503 4.43 20.16 23.82
C PRO A 503 4.13 21.64 23.52
N PRO A 504 4.57 22.16 22.36
CA PRO A 504 4.42 23.57 22.01
C PRO A 504 2.97 23.97 21.68
N ARG A 505 2.12 22.99 21.42
CA ARG A 505 0.72 23.13 21.01
C ARG A 505 -0.07 21.90 21.45
N ASP A 506 -1.40 21.95 21.33
CA ASP A 506 -2.23 20.75 21.45
C ASP A 506 -2.01 19.83 20.23
N PRO A 507 -2.11 18.48 20.40
CA PRO A 507 -1.80 17.52 19.34
C PRO A 507 -2.62 17.70 18.06
N GLU A 508 -3.87 18.13 18.22
CA GLU A 508 -4.87 18.27 17.16
C GLU A 508 -5.56 19.64 17.27
N GLU A 509 -4.75 20.68 17.54
CA GLU A 509 -5.22 22.05 17.69
C GLU A 509 -6.04 22.49 16.46
N GLY A 510 -7.29 22.90 16.70
CA GLY A 510 -8.22 23.32 15.65
C GLY A 510 -9.04 22.21 15.00
N GLU A 511 -8.76 20.93 15.31
CA GLU A 511 -9.36 19.76 14.63
C GLU A 511 -10.40 19.02 15.48
N GLY A 512 -10.87 19.66 16.55
CA GLY A 512 -12.02 19.22 17.33
C GLY A 512 -11.78 18.09 18.34
N ARG A 513 -10.60 17.43 18.37
CA ARG A 513 -10.26 16.39 19.38
C ARG A 513 -9.58 17.00 20.61
N SER A 514 -10.08 16.65 21.78
CA SER A 514 -9.49 17.05 23.07
C SER A 514 -8.16 16.34 23.40
N LEU A 515 -7.27 17.00 24.15
CA LEU A 515 -6.01 16.42 24.64
C LEU A 515 -6.22 15.13 25.47
N ASP A 516 -7.26 15.04 26.28
CA ASP A 516 -7.59 13.83 27.06
C ASP A 516 -7.90 12.64 26.17
N GLN A 517 -8.73 12.83 25.15
CA GLN A 517 -9.04 11.76 24.21
C GLN A 517 -7.78 11.32 23.45
N TRP A 518 -6.95 12.28 23.02
CA TRP A 518 -5.66 11.97 22.40
C TRP A 518 -4.72 11.16 23.31
N LEU A 519 -4.59 11.54 24.59
CA LEU A 519 -3.79 10.81 25.58
C LEU A 519 -4.34 9.40 25.83
N LEU A 520 -5.67 9.24 25.87
CA LEU A 520 -6.30 7.95 26.07
C LEU A 520 -5.98 7.00 24.93
N ASP A 521 -6.03 7.51 23.71
CA ASP A 521 -5.73 6.73 22.51
C ASP A 521 -4.23 6.40 22.40
N LEU A 522 -3.34 7.35 22.73
CA LEU A 522 -1.91 7.08 22.91
C LEU A 522 -1.68 5.93 23.90
N GLY A 523 -2.23 6.04 25.12
CA GLY A 523 -2.05 5.02 26.16
C GLY A 523 -2.54 3.65 25.71
N ARG A 524 -3.72 3.57 25.09
CA ARG A 524 -4.30 2.31 24.59
C ARG A 524 -3.48 1.67 23.47
N VAL A 525 -3.08 2.46 22.47
CA VAL A 525 -2.26 1.95 21.35
C VAL A 525 -0.90 1.48 21.87
N MET A 526 -0.22 2.30 22.68
CA MET A 526 1.09 1.94 23.21
C MET A 526 1.03 0.72 24.14
N ALA A 527 -0.03 0.58 24.95
CA ALA A 527 -0.28 -0.62 25.75
C ALA A 527 -0.51 -1.86 24.89
N GLY A 528 -1.23 -1.71 23.76
CA GLY A 528 -1.46 -2.79 22.80
C GLY A 528 -0.19 -3.26 22.08
N LEU A 529 0.78 -2.35 21.88
CA LEU A 529 2.08 -2.65 21.27
C LEU A 529 3.04 -3.40 22.18
N GLU A 530 2.83 -3.40 23.51
CA GLU A 530 3.77 -4.01 24.45
C GLU A 530 3.99 -5.50 24.22
N LYS A 531 2.99 -6.19 23.64
CA LYS A 531 3.09 -7.62 23.28
C LYS A 531 4.06 -7.89 22.12
N HIS A 532 4.45 -6.84 21.38
CA HIS A 532 5.37 -6.91 20.24
C HIS A 532 6.76 -6.33 20.58
N ARG A 533 7.05 -6.09 21.86
CA ARG A 533 8.39 -5.68 22.29
C ARG A 533 9.42 -6.77 21.96
N PRO A 534 10.67 -6.38 21.66
CA PRO A 534 11.74 -7.36 21.58
C PRO A 534 11.84 -8.15 22.88
N ALA A 535 12.16 -9.44 22.78
CA ALA A 535 12.44 -10.24 23.97
C ALA A 535 13.57 -9.57 24.77
N PRO A 536 13.46 -9.48 26.10
CA PRO A 536 14.51 -8.87 26.90
C PRO A 536 15.79 -9.70 26.71
N ALA A 537 16.91 -9.03 26.45
CA ALA A 537 18.21 -9.66 26.22
C ALA A 537 18.74 -10.30 27.52
N TRP A 538 18.16 -11.42 27.93
CA TRP A 538 18.65 -12.22 29.05
C TRP A 538 19.56 -13.31 28.49
N GLY A 539 20.88 -13.14 28.63
CA GLY A 539 21.83 -14.25 28.48
C GLY A 539 22.94 -14.11 27.43
N ALA A 540 23.67 -12.99 27.37
CA ALA A 540 24.99 -12.93 26.70
C ALA A 540 26.17 -12.84 27.69
N GLN A 541 25.92 -13.06 28.98
CA GLN A 541 26.96 -13.24 30.01
C GLN A 541 26.53 -14.33 30.99
N ARG A 542 26.92 -15.57 30.70
CA ARG A 542 27.28 -16.57 31.70
C ARG A 542 28.51 -17.31 31.23
#